data_AF-A0A3B8WM28-F1
#
_entry.id   AF-A0A3B8WM28-F1
#
_cell.length_a   1.000
_cell.length_b   1.000
_cell.length_c   1.000
_cell.angle_alpha   90.00
_cell.angle_beta   90.00
_cell.angle_gamma   90.00
#
_symmetry.space_group_name_H-M   'P 1'
#
loop_
_entity.id
_entity.type
_entity.pdbx_description
1 polymer ?
#
loop_
_entity_poly.entity_id
_entity_poly.type
_entity_poly.pdbx_seq_one_letter_code
_entity_poly.pdbx_strand_id
1 'polypeptide(L)'
;MTNDEEILAMYLKEINRIPLLSREEENDLALKAKNGDKAAKDKIVNANLRFVVNVAKKYQNHGLDLVDLISEGNIGLLTAIEKFDVDKGYHFISYAVWWIRQSILKAVCEKGRAIRLPMNRVNELVQIEKARKNVGNKKTEEQEIAQVAKMLGMDAAHVREMIAISREMVSLDSKLDSSVEDSTTLGEMLSDDKYSNIDEKLINENLSGDIDNILKTLKPAEEKVLRLRYGLNGQKPMSLKEVGDVCNLTKERIRQIEKTAIVRMQHPTRARRLESYVA
;
A
#
# COMPACT_ATOMS: atom_id res chain seq x y z
N MET A 1 -18.92 3.57 23.95
CA MET A 1 -17.64 3.19 24.55
C MET A 1 -17.25 1.89 23.88
N THR A 2 -16.18 1.92 23.11
CA THR A 2 -15.70 0.73 22.39
C THR A 2 -15.18 -0.29 23.40
N ASN A 3 -15.27 -1.58 23.08
CA ASN A 3 -14.78 -2.69 23.92
C ASN A 3 -13.33 -2.46 24.41
N ASP A 4 -12.51 -1.78 23.60
CA ASP A 4 -11.12 -1.45 23.89
C ASP A 4 -10.93 -0.44 25.03
N GLU A 5 -11.88 0.50 25.23
CA GLU A 5 -11.83 1.44 26.35
C GLU A 5 -12.09 0.73 27.69
N GLU A 6 -13.01 -0.23 27.70
CA GLU A 6 -13.31 -1.06 28.88
C GLU A 6 -12.13 -1.97 29.24
N ILE A 7 -11.52 -2.60 28.22
CA ILE A 7 -10.31 -3.43 28.38
C ILE A 7 -9.17 -2.59 28.96
N LEU A 8 -8.93 -1.39 28.42
CA LEU A 8 -7.89 -0.49 28.92
C LEU A 8 -8.14 -0.08 30.36
N ALA A 9 -9.39 0.25 30.73
CA ALA A 9 -9.74 0.62 32.10
C ALA A 9 -9.49 -0.54 33.08
N MET A 10 -9.82 -1.77 32.68
CA MET A 10 -9.56 -2.97 33.50
C MET A 10 -8.05 -3.19 33.67
N TYR A 11 -7.27 -3.11 32.59
CA TYR A 11 -5.81 -3.23 32.64
C TYR A 11 -5.17 -2.17 33.56
N LEU A 12 -5.58 -0.90 33.44
CA LEU A 12 -5.07 0.19 34.29
C LEU A 12 -5.40 -0.02 35.77
N LYS A 13 -6.55 -0.63 36.07
CA LYS A 13 -6.95 -0.97 37.44
C LYS A 13 -6.08 -2.09 38.02
N GLU A 14 -5.76 -3.10 37.22
CA GLU A 14 -4.91 -4.22 37.63
C GLU A 14 -3.47 -3.78 37.91
N ILE A 15 -2.84 -3.04 37.01
CA ILE A 15 -1.45 -2.61 37.19
C ILE A 15 -1.27 -1.64 38.37
N ASN A 16 -2.33 -0.91 38.76
CA ASN A 16 -2.29 -0.02 39.92
C ASN A 16 -2.35 -0.77 41.26
N ARG A 17 -2.81 -2.02 41.28
CA ARG A 17 -2.80 -2.86 42.49
C ARG A 17 -1.41 -3.42 42.80
N ILE A 18 -0.49 -3.38 41.83
CA ILE A 18 0.86 -3.93 41.97
C ILE A 18 1.71 -2.92 42.78
N PRO A 19 2.34 -3.35 43.89
CA PRO A 19 3.18 -2.48 44.69
C PRO A 19 4.45 -2.07 43.92
N LEU A 20 4.94 -0.86 44.20
CA LEU A 20 6.23 -0.39 43.69
C LEU A 20 7.35 -1.08 44.47
N LEU A 21 8.43 -1.41 43.77
CA LEU A 21 9.62 -2.02 44.38
C LEU A 21 10.52 -0.93 45.01
N SER A 22 11.11 -1.26 46.16
CA SER A 22 12.23 -0.51 46.70
C SER A 22 13.51 -0.76 45.88
N ARG A 23 14.49 0.14 45.98
CA ARG A 23 15.79 -0.01 45.30
C ARG A 23 16.53 -1.28 45.71
N GLU A 24 16.44 -1.66 46.98
CA GLU A 24 17.07 -2.88 47.49
C GLU A 24 16.40 -4.14 46.92
N GLU A 25 15.06 -4.13 46.85
CA GLU A 25 14.27 -5.22 46.27
C GLU A 25 14.51 -5.35 44.76
N GLU A 26 14.60 -4.22 44.05
CA GLU A 26 14.91 -4.16 42.62
C GLU A 26 16.27 -4.82 42.33
N ASN A 27 17.29 -4.53 43.13
CA ASN A 27 18.62 -5.11 42.97
C ASN A 27 18.64 -6.63 43.26
N ASP A 28 18.01 -7.08 44.35
CA ASP A 28 17.94 -8.50 44.71
C ASP A 28 17.18 -9.31 43.64
N LEU A 29 16.03 -8.80 43.19
CA LEU A 29 15.27 -9.43 42.13
C LEU A 29 16.03 -9.42 40.80
N ALA A 30 16.77 -8.37 40.49
CA ALA A 30 17.50 -8.29 39.22
C ALA A 30 18.70 -9.25 39.21
N LEU A 31 19.34 -9.48 40.36
CA LEU A 31 20.39 -10.48 40.51
C LEU A 31 19.84 -11.90 40.34
N LYS A 32 18.66 -12.19 40.92
CA LYS A 32 17.94 -13.45 40.72
C LYS A 32 17.50 -13.64 39.27
N ALA A 33 17.04 -12.58 38.61
CA ALA A 33 16.67 -12.61 37.19
C ALA A 33 17.88 -12.90 36.29
N LYS A 34 19.07 -12.34 36.59
CA LYS A 34 20.34 -12.66 35.90
C LYS A 34 20.72 -14.14 36.02
N ASN A 35 20.38 -14.77 37.15
CA ASN A 35 20.56 -16.21 37.40
C ASN A 35 19.47 -17.10 36.77
N GLY A 36 18.53 -16.53 36.00
CA GLY A 36 17.49 -17.27 35.28
C GLY A 36 16.17 -17.46 36.04
N ASP A 37 15.98 -16.78 37.18
CA ASP A 37 14.70 -16.84 37.91
C ASP A 37 13.61 -16.04 37.18
N LYS A 38 12.66 -16.78 36.58
CA LYS A 38 11.50 -16.20 35.87
C LYS A 38 10.58 -15.43 36.80
N ALA A 39 10.36 -15.90 38.03
CA ALA A 39 9.45 -15.23 38.96
C ALA A 39 10.01 -13.87 39.39
N ALA A 40 11.33 -13.76 39.52
CA ALA A 40 12.00 -12.48 39.77
C ALA A 40 11.87 -11.51 38.59
N LYS A 41 12.06 -12.00 37.35
CA LYS A 41 11.85 -11.23 36.11
C LYS A 41 10.41 -10.69 36.03
N ASP A 42 9.43 -11.55 36.25
CA ASP A 42 8.01 -11.19 36.18
C ASP A 42 7.64 -10.14 37.23
N LYS A 43 8.16 -10.27 38.47
CA LYS A 43 7.95 -9.26 39.53
C LYS A 43 8.50 -7.88 39.14
N ILE A 44 9.70 -7.81 38.57
CA ILE A 44 10.30 -6.54 38.12
C ILE A 44 9.47 -5.94 36.98
N VAL A 45 9.08 -6.75 35.99
CA VAL A 45 8.29 -6.30 34.85
C VAL A 45 6.94 -5.75 35.33
N ASN A 46 6.23 -6.50 36.17
CA ASN A 46 4.93 -6.15 36.71
C ASN A 46 4.95 -4.83 37.51
N ALA A 47 5.97 -4.62 38.35
CA ALA A 47 6.12 -3.38 39.12
C ALA A 47 6.33 -2.14 38.23
N ASN A 48 6.83 -2.33 37.00
CA ASN A 48 7.18 -1.25 36.08
C ASN A 48 6.17 -1.02 34.95
N LEU A 49 5.06 -1.77 34.89
CA LEU A 49 4.03 -1.60 33.84
C LEU A 49 3.42 -0.19 33.83
N ARG A 50 3.24 0.42 35.01
CA ARG A 50 2.75 1.80 35.17
C ARG A 50 3.66 2.82 34.48
N PHE A 51 4.96 2.56 34.49
CA PHE A 51 5.94 3.41 33.83
C PHE A 51 5.81 3.34 32.30
N VAL A 52 5.59 2.15 31.74
CA VAL A 52 5.37 1.95 30.30
C VAL A 52 4.17 2.77 29.82
N VAL A 53 3.06 2.77 30.56
CA VAL A 53 1.86 3.56 30.24
C VAL A 53 2.19 5.06 30.16
N ASN A 54 2.98 5.59 31.10
CA ASN A 54 3.38 6.99 31.09
C ASN A 54 4.28 7.35 29.90
N VAL A 55 5.12 6.41 29.44
CA VAL A 55 5.93 6.60 28.22
C VAL A 55 5.05 6.52 26.96
N ALA A 56 4.16 5.54 26.88
CA ALA A 56 3.27 5.31 25.74
C ALA A 56 2.31 6.47 25.48
N LYS A 57 1.78 7.12 26.54
CA LYS A 57 0.91 8.30 26.42
C LYS A 57 1.54 9.44 25.60
N LYS A 58 2.86 9.57 25.58
CA LYS A 58 3.57 10.60 24.80
C LYS A 58 3.56 10.35 23.30
N TYR A 59 3.22 9.13 22.87
CA TYR A 59 3.19 8.70 21.47
C TYR A 59 1.77 8.44 20.96
N GLN A 60 0.74 8.89 21.69
CA GLN A 60 -0.64 8.87 21.20
C GLN A 60 -0.80 9.73 19.95
N ASN A 61 -1.80 9.41 19.13
CA ASN A 61 -2.13 10.10 17.88
C ASN A 61 -1.07 9.97 16.77
N HIS A 62 -0.21 8.97 16.85
CA HIS A 62 0.75 8.62 15.79
C HIS A 62 0.32 7.39 14.96
N GLY A 63 -0.99 7.14 14.88
CA GLY A 63 -1.57 6.08 14.03
C GLY A 63 -1.71 4.70 14.69
N LEU A 64 -1.37 4.57 15.96
CA LEU A 64 -1.65 3.38 16.77
C LEU A 64 -2.46 3.73 18.01
N ASP A 65 -3.33 2.82 18.41
CA ASP A 65 -4.11 2.95 19.63
C ASP A 65 -3.23 2.85 20.87
N LEU A 66 -3.70 3.46 21.97
CA LEU A 66 -2.93 3.46 23.22
C LEU A 66 -2.67 2.03 23.73
N VAL A 67 -3.62 1.11 23.55
CA VAL A 67 -3.48 -0.30 23.95
C VAL A 67 -2.33 -0.97 23.21
N ASP A 68 -2.21 -0.72 21.90
CA ASP A 68 -1.11 -1.24 21.08
C ASP A 68 0.23 -0.62 21.46
N LEU A 69 0.27 0.69 21.69
CA LEU A 69 1.48 1.38 22.15
C LEU A 69 1.97 0.84 23.51
N ILE A 70 1.05 0.57 24.44
CA ILE A 70 1.39 -0.04 25.74
C ILE A 70 1.93 -1.46 25.54
N SER A 71 1.27 -2.26 24.70
CA SER A 71 1.68 -3.65 24.42
C SER A 71 3.07 -3.72 23.83
N GLU A 72 3.38 -2.87 22.84
CA GLU A 72 4.71 -2.77 22.23
C GLU A 72 5.76 -2.21 23.21
N GLY A 73 5.35 -1.28 24.08
CA GLY A 73 6.19 -0.81 25.18
C GLY A 73 6.52 -1.90 26.19
N ASN A 74 5.58 -2.79 26.49
CA ASN A 74 5.79 -3.94 27.38
C ASN A 74 6.76 -4.96 26.78
N ILE A 75 6.73 -5.17 25.45
CA ILE A 75 7.74 -5.96 24.74
C ILE A 75 9.12 -5.30 24.89
N GLY A 76 9.20 -3.97 24.76
CA GLY A 76 10.41 -3.21 25.04
C GLY A 76 10.93 -3.41 26.47
N LEU A 77 10.05 -3.36 27.46
CA LEU A 77 10.38 -3.61 28.87
C LEU A 77 10.94 -5.03 29.09
N LEU A 78 10.34 -6.04 28.47
CA LEU A 78 10.81 -7.43 28.52
C LEU A 78 12.22 -7.59 27.93
N THR A 79 12.50 -6.93 26.81
CA THR A 79 13.86 -6.95 26.23
C THR A 79 14.86 -6.17 27.08
N ALA A 80 14.42 -5.14 27.81
CA ALA A 80 15.27 -4.39 28.72
C ALA A 80 15.74 -5.26 29.89
N ILE A 81 14.85 -6.03 30.52
CA ILE A 81 15.20 -6.86 31.68
C ILE A 81 16.14 -8.01 31.29
N GLU A 82 16.04 -8.53 30.05
CA GLU A 82 16.97 -9.57 29.54
C GLU A 82 18.40 -9.07 29.35
N LYS A 83 18.57 -7.77 29.09
CA LYS A 83 19.88 -7.15 28.81
C LYS A 83 20.37 -6.26 29.95
N PHE A 84 19.60 -6.15 31.02
CA PHE A 84 19.94 -5.31 32.16
C PHE A 84 21.09 -5.93 32.95
N ASP A 85 22.04 -5.09 33.34
CA ASP A 85 23.21 -5.49 34.12
C ASP A 85 23.24 -4.74 35.44
N VAL A 86 22.98 -5.49 36.52
CA VAL A 86 22.87 -4.97 37.89
C VAL A 86 24.20 -4.43 38.40
N ASP A 87 25.32 -4.99 37.91
CA ASP A 87 26.67 -4.66 38.36
C ASP A 87 27.05 -3.20 38.07
N LYS A 88 26.31 -2.53 37.17
CA LYS A 88 26.51 -1.12 36.81
C LYS A 88 25.89 -0.13 37.79
N GLY A 89 25.06 -0.58 38.74
CA GLY A 89 24.53 0.26 39.83
C GLY A 89 23.50 1.33 39.45
N TYR A 90 23.01 1.35 38.20
CA TYR A 90 21.94 2.23 37.74
C TYR A 90 20.56 1.62 38.00
N HIS A 91 19.54 2.46 38.15
CA HIS A 91 18.14 2.00 38.25
C HIS A 91 17.71 1.31 36.95
N PHE A 92 16.91 0.24 37.05
CA PHE A 92 16.42 -0.50 35.90
C PHE A 92 15.64 0.41 34.95
N ILE A 93 14.78 1.28 35.50
CA ILE A 93 13.96 2.22 34.72
C ILE A 93 14.83 3.13 33.84
N SER A 94 15.99 3.58 34.35
CA SER A 94 16.92 4.44 33.59
C SER A 94 17.43 3.75 32.31
N TYR A 95 17.59 2.43 32.36
CA TYR A 95 17.95 1.62 31.19
C TYR A 95 16.73 1.26 30.34
N ALA A 96 15.63 0.87 30.97
CA ALA A 96 14.42 0.39 30.32
C ALA A 96 13.75 1.45 29.44
N VAL A 97 13.82 2.74 29.80
CA VAL A 97 13.27 3.85 29.00
C VAL A 97 13.69 3.79 27.54
N TRP A 98 14.96 3.47 27.27
CA TRP A 98 15.49 3.42 25.91
C TRP A 98 14.86 2.29 25.09
N TRP A 99 14.74 1.11 25.68
CA TRP A 99 14.12 -0.06 25.04
C TRP A 99 12.62 0.12 24.85
N ILE A 100 11.92 0.66 25.85
CA ILE A 100 10.48 0.98 25.75
C ILE A 100 10.27 1.97 24.60
N ARG A 101 11.03 3.06 24.57
CA ARG A 101 10.93 4.09 23.52
C ARG A 101 11.24 3.52 22.14
N GLN A 102 12.30 2.72 22.02
CA GLN A 102 12.71 2.12 20.75
C GLN A 102 11.63 1.15 20.23
N SER A 103 11.06 0.32 21.11
CA SER A 103 10.00 -0.63 20.74
C SER A 103 8.75 0.11 20.25
N ILE A 104 8.31 1.12 21.00
CA ILE A 104 7.15 1.95 20.62
C ILE A 104 7.39 2.66 19.28
N LEU A 105 8.54 3.32 19.12
CA LEU A 105 8.86 4.02 17.86
C LEU A 105 8.95 3.07 16.67
N LYS A 106 9.52 1.87 16.87
CA LYS A 106 9.55 0.84 15.84
C LYS A 106 8.14 0.42 15.44
N ALA A 107 7.28 0.15 16.40
CA ALA A 107 5.89 -0.23 16.15
C ALA A 107 5.13 0.87 15.40
N VAL A 108 5.27 2.12 15.81
CA VAL A 108 4.67 3.28 15.12
C VAL A 108 5.12 3.35 13.65
N CYS A 109 6.40 3.13 13.38
CA CYS A 109 6.94 3.15 12.02
C CYS A 109 6.45 1.96 11.17
N GLU A 110 6.33 0.77 11.75
CA GLU A 110 5.98 -0.46 11.02
C GLU A 110 4.49 -0.70 10.88
N LYS A 111 3.69 -0.27 11.87
CA LYS A 111 2.26 -0.59 12.00
C LYS A 111 1.34 0.63 12.02
N GLY A 112 1.86 1.84 12.26
CA GLY A 112 1.02 3.05 12.42
C GLY A 112 0.43 3.62 11.13
N ARG A 113 0.73 3.03 9.96
CA ARG A 113 0.20 3.46 8.66
C ARG A 113 -0.42 2.27 7.94
N ALA A 114 -1.54 2.48 7.25
CA ALA A 114 -2.18 1.40 6.48
C ALA A 114 -1.28 0.92 5.31
N ILE A 115 -0.46 1.81 4.73
CA ILE A 115 0.60 1.45 3.79
C ILE A 115 1.94 1.54 4.52
N ARG A 116 2.59 0.39 4.69
CA ARG A 116 3.87 0.29 5.38
C ARG A 116 4.97 0.99 4.59
N LEU A 117 5.76 1.83 5.29
CA LEU A 117 6.95 2.47 4.74
C LEU A 117 8.23 1.91 5.39
N PRO A 118 9.34 1.82 4.63
CA PRO A 118 10.65 1.48 5.21
C PRO A 118 11.11 2.54 6.22
N MET A 119 11.85 2.11 7.25
CA MET A 119 12.36 2.98 8.32
C MET A 119 13.09 4.23 7.80
N ASN A 120 13.93 4.07 6.78
CA ASN A 120 14.70 5.19 6.21
C ASN A 120 13.78 6.29 5.66
N ARG A 121 12.68 5.89 4.99
CA ARG A 121 11.68 6.82 4.44
C ARG A 121 10.88 7.51 5.53
N VAL A 122 10.55 6.81 6.61
CA VAL A 122 9.87 7.43 7.76
C VAL A 122 10.77 8.45 8.46
N ASN A 123 12.05 8.16 8.62
CA ASN A 123 13.01 9.10 9.20
C ASN A 123 13.18 10.36 8.34
N GLU A 124 13.24 10.21 7.02
CA GLU A 124 13.24 11.33 6.08
C GLU A 124 11.98 12.20 6.25
N LEU A 125 10.79 11.59 6.34
CA LEU A 125 9.53 12.32 6.58
C LEU A 125 9.55 13.12 7.89
N VAL A 126 10.01 12.52 8.99
CA VAL A 126 10.11 13.22 10.28
C VAL A 126 11.07 14.41 10.20
N GLN A 127 12.16 14.31 9.43
CA GLN A 127 13.08 15.42 9.20
C GLN A 127 12.43 16.52 8.34
N ILE A 128 11.71 16.14 7.28
CA ILE A 128 10.95 17.05 6.41
C ILE A 128 9.89 17.81 7.23
N GLU A 129 9.12 17.13 8.07
CA GLU A 129 8.12 17.77 8.93
C GLU A 129 8.73 18.75 9.94
N LYS A 130 9.87 18.38 10.56
CA LYS A 130 10.60 19.27 11.47
C LYS A 130 11.13 20.51 10.74
N ALA A 131 11.71 20.32 9.55
CA ALA A 131 12.18 21.43 8.73
C ALA A 131 11.02 22.34 8.31
N ARG A 132 9.88 21.76 7.91
CA ARG A 132 8.67 22.50 7.53
C ARG A 132 8.13 23.36 8.67
N LYS A 133 8.09 22.83 9.90
CA LYS A 133 7.73 23.62 11.10
C LYS A 133 8.65 24.83 11.33
N ASN A 134 9.91 24.75 10.93
CA ASN A 134 10.87 25.86 11.04
C ASN A 134 10.75 26.89 9.90
N VAL A 135 10.20 26.51 8.74
CA VAL A 135 10.12 27.37 7.54
C VAL A 135 8.99 28.42 7.62
N GLY A 136 7.98 28.19 8.45
CA GLY A 136 6.92 29.16 8.80
C GLY A 136 5.82 29.33 7.73
N ASN A 137 4.58 29.54 8.17
CA ASN A 137 3.34 29.37 7.38
C ASN A 137 3.00 30.49 6.35
N LYS A 138 3.96 31.33 5.95
CA LYS A 138 3.67 32.50 5.05
C LYS A 138 4.17 32.31 3.62
N LYS A 139 4.56 31.09 3.23
CA LYS A 139 5.12 30.80 1.91
C LYS A 139 4.16 29.95 1.08
N THR A 140 4.27 30.02 -0.23
CA THR A 140 3.59 29.07 -1.12
C THR A 140 4.19 27.67 -0.95
N GLU A 141 3.41 26.62 -1.19
CA GLU A 141 3.85 25.22 -1.03
C GLU A 141 5.15 24.92 -1.80
N GLU A 142 5.27 25.47 -3.01
CA GLU A 142 6.48 25.29 -3.84
C GLU A 142 7.72 25.96 -3.24
N GLN A 143 7.55 27.13 -2.60
CA GLN A 143 8.63 27.81 -1.87
C GLN A 143 9.00 27.08 -0.57
N GLU A 144 8.01 26.49 0.12
CA GLU A 144 8.26 25.63 1.29
C GLU A 144 9.11 24.42 0.91
N ILE A 145 8.72 23.71 -0.15
CA ILE A 145 9.43 22.51 -0.64
C ILE A 145 10.87 22.86 -1.03
N ALA A 146 11.07 23.93 -1.80
CA ALA A 146 12.40 24.36 -2.23
C ALA A 146 13.31 24.73 -1.03
N GLN A 147 12.75 25.37 -0.01
CA GLN A 147 13.53 25.74 1.17
C GLN A 147 13.83 24.53 2.07
N VAL A 148 12.88 23.63 2.26
CA VAL A 148 13.09 22.38 3.02
C VAL A 148 14.16 21.53 2.33
N ALA A 149 14.08 21.38 1.01
CA ALA A 149 15.09 20.71 0.19
C ALA A 149 16.49 21.32 0.41
N LYS A 150 16.59 22.66 0.38
CA LYS A 150 17.86 23.36 0.65
C LYS A 150 18.37 23.19 2.08
N MET A 151 17.49 23.17 3.08
CA MET A 151 17.86 22.97 4.49
C MET A 151 18.35 21.55 4.78
N LEU A 152 17.75 20.55 4.14
CA LEU A 152 18.08 19.14 4.33
C LEU A 152 19.13 18.63 3.33
N GLY A 153 19.51 19.43 2.34
CA GLY A 153 20.44 19.01 1.27
C GLY A 153 19.86 17.92 0.37
N MET A 154 18.53 17.90 0.19
CA MET A 154 17.81 16.92 -0.62
C MET A 154 17.33 17.56 -1.94
N ASP A 155 17.00 16.73 -2.92
CA ASP A 155 16.38 17.21 -4.16
C ASP A 155 14.91 17.63 -3.93
N ALA A 156 14.49 18.71 -4.59
CA ALA A 156 13.14 19.24 -4.44
C ALA A 156 12.06 18.29 -5.00
N ALA A 157 12.37 17.50 -6.04
CA ALA A 157 11.44 16.50 -6.55
C ALA A 157 11.28 15.35 -5.55
N HIS A 158 12.37 14.92 -4.91
CA HIS A 158 12.32 13.91 -3.84
C HIS A 158 11.47 14.36 -2.65
N VAL A 159 11.65 15.60 -2.17
CA VAL A 159 10.83 16.14 -1.07
C VAL A 159 9.34 16.19 -1.46
N ARG A 160 9.02 16.55 -2.70
CA ARG A 160 7.65 16.56 -3.21
C ARG A 160 7.04 15.15 -3.22
N GLU A 161 7.77 14.16 -3.69
CA GLU A 161 7.34 12.76 -3.68
C GLU A 161 7.09 12.27 -2.25
N MET A 162 8.01 12.56 -1.33
CA MET A 162 7.87 12.19 0.08
C MET A 162 6.62 12.83 0.71
N ILE A 163 6.36 14.11 0.44
CA ILE A 163 5.14 14.78 0.91
C ILE A 163 3.89 14.12 0.32
N ALA A 164 3.90 13.76 -0.97
CA ALA A 164 2.79 13.06 -1.59
C ALA A 164 2.51 11.69 -0.95
N ILE A 165 3.56 10.92 -0.63
CA ILE A 165 3.46 9.63 0.08
C ILE A 165 2.94 9.83 1.52
N SER A 166 3.26 10.97 2.15
CA SER A 166 2.88 11.25 3.54
C SER A 166 1.39 11.53 3.74
N ARG A 167 0.64 11.80 2.65
CA ARG A 167 -0.77 12.16 2.68
C ARG A 167 -1.59 11.08 3.37
N GLU A 168 -2.51 11.50 4.24
CA GLU A 168 -3.42 10.59 4.92
C GLU A 168 -4.38 9.97 3.91
N MET A 169 -4.61 8.67 4.05
CA MET A 169 -5.59 7.96 3.25
C MET A 169 -7.00 8.30 3.75
N VAL A 170 -7.92 8.49 2.81
CA VAL A 170 -9.33 8.71 3.10
C VAL A 170 -10.08 7.40 2.87
N SER A 171 -11.06 7.11 3.72
CA SER A 171 -11.92 5.94 3.54
C SER A 171 -12.82 6.12 2.33
N LEU A 172 -12.99 5.07 1.51
CA LEU A 172 -13.98 5.10 0.42
C LEU A 172 -15.42 5.16 0.93
N ASP A 173 -15.65 4.67 2.15
CA ASP A 173 -16.96 4.73 2.83
C ASP A 173 -17.23 6.11 3.45
N SER A 174 -16.28 7.06 3.37
CA SER A 174 -16.55 8.40 3.87
C SER A 174 -17.60 9.07 3.00
N LYS A 175 -18.69 9.49 3.64
CA LYS A 175 -19.76 10.29 3.04
C LYS A 175 -19.22 11.66 2.64
N LEU A 176 -19.58 12.13 1.44
CA LEU A 176 -19.17 13.45 0.95
C LEU A 176 -19.84 14.59 1.75
N ASP A 177 -21.12 14.41 2.07
CA ASP A 177 -21.89 15.31 2.93
C ASP A 177 -22.34 14.54 4.18
N SER A 178 -21.80 14.91 5.33
CA SER A 178 -22.14 14.27 6.61
C SER A 178 -23.54 14.64 7.12
N SER A 179 -24.20 15.64 6.53
CA SER A 179 -25.52 16.12 6.95
C SER A 179 -26.70 15.39 6.31
N VAL A 180 -26.46 14.63 5.24
CA VAL A 180 -27.50 13.88 4.52
C VAL A 180 -27.30 12.39 4.78
N GLU A 181 -28.33 11.71 5.32
CA GLU A 181 -28.23 10.29 5.68
C GLU A 181 -27.96 9.39 4.45
N ASP A 182 -28.47 9.76 3.28
CA ASP A 182 -28.27 9.05 2.01
C ASP A 182 -27.25 9.74 1.08
N SER A 183 -26.25 10.44 1.63
CA SER A 183 -25.20 11.02 0.79
C SER A 183 -24.34 9.93 0.14
N THR A 184 -23.94 10.21 -1.10
CA THR A 184 -23.05 9.33 -1.85
C THR A 184 -21.71 9.21 -1.14
N THR A 185 -21.18 7.99 -1.19
CA THR A 185 -19.83 7.69 -0.67
C THR A 185 -18.77 8.06 -1.70
N LEU A 186 -17.53 8.29 -1.25
CA LEU A 186 -16.41 8.51 -2.18
C LEU A 186 -16.19 7.31 -3.11
N GLY A 187 -16.46 6.10 -2.62
CA GLY A 187 -16.36 4.87 -3.41
C GLY A 187 -17.29 4.84 -4.60
N GLU A 188 -18.52 5.33 -4.46
CA GLU A 188 -19.53 5.37 -5.54
C GLU A 188 -19.17 6.35 -6.66
N MET A 189 -18.33 7.35 -6.39
CA MET A 189 -17.88 8.30 -7.40
C MET A 189 -16.72 7.80 -8.26
N LEU A 190 -16.06 6.71 -7.86
CA LEU A 190 -14.92 6.18 -8.60
C LEU A 190 -15.40 5.44 -9.85
N SER A 191 -14.87 5.84 -11.01
CA SER A 191 -15.06 5.09 -12.24
C SER A 191 -14.28 3.78 -12.20
N ASP A 192 -14.91 2.71 -12.69
CA ASP A 192 -14.22 1.43 -12.89
C ASP A 192 -13.63 1.38 -14.30
N ASP A 193 -12.33 1.60 -14.40
CA ASP A 193 -11.62 1.55 -15.69
C ASP A 193 -11.18 0.12 -16.07
N LYS A 194 -11.40 -0.89 -15.21
CA LYS A 194 -10.94 -2.27 -15.45
C LYS A 194 -11.92 -3.06 -16.29
N TYR A 195 -13.21 -2.78 -16.18
CA TYR A 195 -14.21 -3.41 -17.03
C TYR A 195 -14.45 -2.54 -18.26
N SER A 196 -14.08 -3.07 -19.42
CA SER A 196 -14.54 -2.49 -20.68
C SER A 196 -16.06 -2.43 -20.68
N ASN A 197 -16.60 -1.31 -21.16
CA ASN A 197 -18.04 -1.09 -21.24
C ASN A 197 -18.73 -2.30 -21.93
N ILE A 198 -19.88 -2.73 -21.41
CA ILE A 198 -20.65 -3.85 -21.96
C ILE A 198 -21.00 -3.55 -23.43
N ASP A 199 -21.27 -2.29 -23.74
CA ASP A 199 -21.53 -1.83 -25.10
C ASP A 199 -20.32 -2.08 -26.02
N GLU A 200 -19.11 -1.76 -25.57
CA GLU A 200 -17.88 -2.01 -26.35
C GLU A 200 -17.64 -3.51 -26.57
N LYS A 201 -17.94 -4.35 -25.56
CA LYS A 201 -17.87 -5.81 -25.72
C LYS A 201 -18.86 -6.32 -26.75
N LEU A 202 -20.13 -5.90 -26.68
CA LEU A 202 -21.17 -6.26 -27.64
C LEU A 202 -20.83 -5.79 -29.06
N ILE A 203 -20.32 -4.56 -29.20
CA ILE A 203 -19.87 -4.02 -30.48
C ILE A 203 -18.73 -4.88 -31.05
N ASN A 204 -17.75 -5.26 -30.24
CA ASN A 204 -16.64 -6.12 -30.67
C ASN A 204 -17.08 -7.54 -31.05
N GLU A 205 -18.03 -8.13 -30.31
CA GLU A 205 -18.60 -9.44 -30.63
C GLU A 205 -19.38 -9.40 -31.95
N ASN A 206 -20.22 -8.39 -32.15
CA ASN A 206 -20.95 -8.18 -33.39
C ASN A 206 -20.00 -7.92 -34.57
N LEU A 207 -18.97 -7.09 -34.38
CA LEU A 207 -17.93 -6.83 -35.38
C LEU A 207 -17.22 -8.14 -35.78
N SER A 208 -16.85 -8.96 -34.80
CA SER A 208 -16.22 -10.26 -35.06
C SER A 208 -17.15 -11.18 -35.85
N GLY A 209 -18.44 -11.23 -35.51
CA GLY A 209 -19.45 -12.00 -36.24
C GLY A 209 -19.64 -11.52 -37.69
N ASP A 210 -19.70 -10.22 -37.90
CA ASP A 210 -19.86 -9.62 -39.24
C ASP A 210 -18.61 -9.81 -40.11
N ILE A 211 -17.42 -9.69 -39.53
CA ILE A 211 -16.17 -10.05 -40.21
C ILE A 211 -16.20 -11.51 -40.64
N ASP A 212 -16.62 -12.43 -39.77
CA ASP A 212 -16.70 -13.85 -40.09
C ASP A 212 -17.72 -14.14 -41.20
N ASN A 213 -18.86 -13.45 -41.18
CA ASN A 213 -19.87 -13.55 -42.24
C ASN A 213 -19.34 -13.06 -43.59
N ILE A 214 -18.57 -11.96 -43.61
CA ILE A 214 -17.94 -11.43 -44.83
C ILE A 214 -16.84 -12.37 -45.34
N LEU A 215 -16.02 -12.90 -44.43
CA LEU A 215 -14.95 -13.84 -44.78
C LEU A 215 -15.49 -15.10 -45.46
N LYS A 216 -16.63 -15.64 -45.01
CA LYS A 216 -17.29 -16.79 -45.65
C LYS A 216 -17.75 -16.54 -47.10
N THR A 217 -17.86 -15.27 -47.53
CA THR A 217 -18.22 -14.93 -48.93
C THR A 217 -17.01 -14.88 -49.87
N LEU A 218 -15.79 -15.01 -49.34
CA LEU A 218 -14.56 -15.10 -50.12
C LEU A 218 -14.29 -16.55 -50.54
N LYS A 219 -13.28 -16.75 -51.39
CA LYS A 219 -12.84 -18.11 -51.71
C LYS A 219 -12.19 -18.75 -50.48
N PRO A 220 -12.26 -20.09 -50.30
CA PRO A 220 -11.69 -20.76 -49.13
C PRO A 220 -10.19 -20.46 -48.92
N ALA A 221 -9.44 -20.31 -50.01
CA ALA A 221 -8.02 -19.94 -49.96
C ALA A 221 -7.77 -18.48 -49.54
N GLU A 222 -8.67 -17.56 -49.89
CA GLU A 222 -8.60 -16.14 -49.52
C GLU A 222 -8.95 -15.95 -48.04
N GLU A 223 -10.02 -16.60 -47.57
CA GLU A 223 -10.45 -16.60 -46.17
C GLU A 223 -9.33 -17.13 -45.24
N LYS A 224 -8.75 -18.29 -45.57
CA LYS A 224 -7.71 -18.92 -44.76
C LYS A 224 -6.46 -18.04 -44.64
N VAL A 225 -6.04 -17.41 -45.74
CA VAL A 225 -4.89 -16.49 -45.74
C VAL A 225 -5.17 -15.26 -44.86
N LEU A 226 -6.35 -14.65 -44.97
CA LEU A 226 -6.71 -13.47 -44.16
C LEU A 226 -6.81 -13.79 -42.67
N ARG A 227 -7.42 -14.92 -42.30
CA ARG A 227 -7.52 -15.34 -40.88
C ARG A 227 -6.15 -15.53 -40.25
N LEU A 228 -5.25 -16.25 -40.93
CA LEU A 228 -3.89 -16.48 -40.44
C LEU A 228 -3.05 -15.19 -40.41
N ARG A 229 -3.22 -14.32 -41.40
CA ARG A 229 -2.47 -13.07 -41.53
C ARG A 229 -2.78 -12.08 -40.41
N TYR A 230 -4.06 -11.87 -40.13
CA TYR A 230 -4.54 -10.89 -39.15
C TYR A 230 -4.82 -11.50 -37.77
N GLY A 231 -4.74 -12.82 -37.62
CA GLY A 231 -5.01 -13.49 -36.34
C GLY A 231 -6.50 -13.45 -35.96
N LEU A 232 -7.39 -13.56 -36.95
CA LEU A 232 -8.84 -13.54 -36.71
C LEU A 232 -9.27 -14.86 -36.04
N ASN A 233 -10.33 -14.80 -35.22
CA ASN A 233 -10.87 -15.93 -34.44
C ASN A 233 -9.90 -16.50 -33.39
N GLY A 234 -9.18 -15.61 -32.70
CA GLY A 234 -8.31 -15.97 -31.58
C GLY A 234 -6.96 -16.58 -31.99
N GLN A 235 -6.58 -16.48 -33.26
CA GLN A 235 -5.27 -16.92 -33.74
C GLN A 235 -4.23 -15.81 -33.60
N LYS A 236 -2.94 -16.18 -33.49
CA LYS A 236 -1.87 -15.20 -33.51
C LYS A 236 -1.64 -14.69 -34.94
N PRO A 237 -1.46 -13.38 -35.17
CA PRO A 237 -1.14 -12.86 -36.50
C PRO A 237 0.21 -13.42 -36.98
N MET A 238 0.22 -13.94 -38.21
CA MET A 238 1.40 -14.56 -38.84
C MET A 238 1.99 -13.68 -39.94
N SER A 239 3.30 -13.80 -40.16
CA SER A 239 4.01 -13.15 -41.26
C SER A 239 3.66 -13.80 -42.62
N LEU A 240 3.81 -13.05 -43.73
CA LEU A 240 3.58 -13.61 -45.09
C LEU A 240 4.41 -14.87 -45.38
N LYS A 241 5.57 -15.03 -44.73
CA LYS A 241 6.43 -16.20 -44.87
C LYS A 241 5.84 -17.39 -44.11
N GLU A 242 5.44 -17.19 -42.86
CA GLU A 242 4.83 -18.23 -42.02
C GLU A 242 3.49 -18.72 -42.59
N VAL A 243 2.65 -17.81 -43.11
CA VAL A 243 1.42 -18.21 -43.82
C VAL A 243 1.77 -19.00 -45.10
N GLY A 244 2.91 -18.69 -45.73
CA GLY A 244 3.48 -19.39 -46.89
C GLY A 244 3.78 -20.84 -46.60
N ASP A 245 4.47 -21.05 -45.49
CA ASP A 245 4.85 -22.36 -45.00
C ASP A 245 3.61 -23.19 -44.62
N VAL A 246 2.58 -22.59 -44.02
CA VAL A 246 1.31 -23.29 -43.66
C VAL A 246 0.46 -23.63 -44.89
N CYS A 247 0.43 -22.77 -45.90
CA CYS A 247 -0.40 -22.93 -47.10
C CYS A 247 0.34 -23.62 -48.27
N ASN A 248 1.62 -24.00 -48.10
CA ASN A 248 2.50 -24.52 -49.15
C ASN A 248 2.55 -23.60 -50.40
N LEU A 249 2.65 -22.29 -50.18
CA LEU A 249 2.68 -21.27 -51.23
C LEU A 249 3.88 -20.34 -51.03
N THR A 250 4.38 -19.76 -52.12
CA THR A 250 5.44 -18.75 -52.02
C THR A 250 4.92 -17.48 -51.34
N LYS A 251 5.81 -16.78 -50.64
CA LYS A 251 5.53 -15.48 -49.99
C LYS A 251 4.84 -14.50 -50.95
N GLU A 252 5.32 -14.39 -52.18
CA GLU A 252 4.75 -13.49 -53.18
C GLU A 252 3.35 -13.92 -53.63
N ARG A 253 3.09 -15.24 -53.68
CA ARG A 253 1.76 -15.74 -54.00
C ARG A 253 0.74 -15.39 -52.93
N ILE A 254 1.11 -15.46 -51.64
CA ILE A 254 0.24 -15.03 -50.54
C ILE A 254 -0.02 -13.54 -50.58
N ARG A 255 1.00 -12.73 -50.86
CA ARG A 255 0.84 -11.28 -51.03
C ARG A 255 -0.16 -10.95 -52.14
N GLN A 256 -0.12 -11.69 -53.26
CA GLN A 256 -1.11 -11.55 -54.33
C GLN A 256 -2.52 -11.90 -53.86
N ILE A 257 -2.68 -13.03 -53.16
CA ILE A 257 -3.97 -13.49 -52.63
C ILE A 257 -4.54 -12.48 -51.63
N GLU A 258 -3.74 -12.01 -50.68
CA GLU A 258 -4.08 -10.96 -49.70
C GLU A 258 -4.58 -9.70 -50.42
N LYS A 259 -3.81 -9.19 -51.40
CA LYS A 259 -4.21 -8.00 -52.15
C LYS A 259 -5.54 -8.20 -52.88
N THR A 260 -5.74 -9.34 -53.54
CA THR A 260 -7.00 -9.63 -54.23
C THR A 260 -8.17 -9.79 -53.26
N ALA A 261 -7.95 -10.38 -52.08
CA ALA A 261 -8.97 -10.58 -51.07
C ALA A 261 -9.38 -9.24 -50.45
N ILE A 262 -8.43 -8.34 -50.15
CA ILE A 262 -8.70 -6.99 -49.65
C ILE A 262 -9.51 -6.18 -50.67
N VAL A 263 -9.12 -6.19 -51.95
CA VAL A 263 -9.87 -5.50 -53.01
C VAL A 263 -11.32 -6.03 -53.11
N ARG A 264 -11.52 -7.34 -52.91
CA ARG A 264 -12.86 -7.94 -52.86
C ARG A 264 -13.64 -7.59 -51.60
N MET A 265 -12.98 -7.35 -50.47
CA MET A 265 -13.61 -6.87 -49.25
C MET A 265 -14.01 -5.39 -49.36
N GLN A 266 -13.23 -4.59 -50.11
CA GLN A 266 -13.51 -3.18 -50.40
C GLN A 266 -14.74 -2.95 -51.31
N HIS A 267 -15.35 -4.01 -51.84
CA HIS A 267 -16.56 -3.87 -52.63
C HIS A 267 -17.70 -3.24 -51.79
N PRO A 268 -18.45 -2.25 -52.31
CA PRO A 268 -19.36 -1.42 -51.50
C PRO A 268 -20.45 -2.22 -50.77
N THR A 269 -20.90 -3.36 -51.31
CA THR A 269 -21.88 -4.24 -50.63
C THR A 269 -21.34 -4.88 -49.35
N ARG A 270 -20.02 -5.12 -49.25
CA ARG A 270 -19.36 -5.72 -48.09
C ARG A 270 -18.82 -4.63 -47.15
N ALA A 271 -18.23 -3.58 -47.71
CA ALA A 271 -17.71 -2.45 -46.95
C ALA A 271 -18.79 -1.74 -46.12
N ARG A 272 -20.00 -1.56 -46.68
CA ARG A 272 -21.11 -0.88 -46.01
C ARG A 272 -21.57 -1.56 -44.71
N ARG A 273 -21.32 -2.86 -44.54
CA ARG A 273 -21.61 -3.60 -43.29
C ARG A 273 -20.58 -3.35 -42.19
N LEU A 274 -19.34 -3.04 -42.56
CA LEU A 274 -18.26 -2.75 -41.62
C LEU A 274 -18.12 -1.25 -41.34
N GLU A 275 -18.62 -0.41 -42.24
CA GLU A 275 -18.61 1.06 -42.14
C GLU A 275 -19.35 1.57 -40.88
N SER A 276 -20.40 0.86 -40.45
CA SER A 276 -21.15 1.18 -39.22
C SER A 276 -20.36 1.00 -37.93
N TYR A 277 -19.22 0.32 -37.96
CA TYR A 277 -18.34 0.13 -36.79
C TYR A 277 -17.18 1.15 -36.74
N VAL A 278 -17.03 1.96 -37.79
CA VAL A 278 -15.97 2.97 -37.90
C VAL A 278 -16.51 4.40 -37.68
N ALA A 279 -17.84 4.57 -37.77
CA ALA A 279 -18.56 5.82 -37.52
C ALA A 279 -18.81 6.02 -36.01
#